data_AF-A0A7C1DB83-F1
#
_entry.id   AF-A0A7C1DB83-F1
#
_cell.length_a   1.000
_cell.length_b   1.000
_cell.length_c   1.000
_cell.angle_alpha   90.00
_cell.angle_beta   90.00
_cell.angle_gamma   90.00
#
_symmetry.space_group_name_H-M   'P 1'
#
loop_
_entity.id
_entity.type
_entity.pdbx_description
1 polymer ?
#
loop_
_entity_poly.entity_id
_entity_poly.type
_entity_poly.pdbx_seq_one_letter_code
_entity_poly.pdbx_strand_id
1 'polypeptide(L)'
;MYEALKNVKWLGHASFKIEAEGKVIYIDPFKIKNPTPADAILVTHEHFDHLSQNDINALAKKGTVIVCPAKAAKELHECRPRKIKKGEILELGWVKIEAVAAYNINKDFHGIDTDKAGYLIDFGGFRYYHAGDTDFIPEMNTLKNVNVALLPVGGTYTMNAAEAAQAAAVIGADVSVPMHWGTIIGARKDAEEFKRILGDKAEILEISA
;
A
#
# COMPACT_ATOMS: atom_id res chain seq x y z
N MET A 1 -17.10 -6.65 11.90
CA MET A 1 -15.74 -6.10 11.71
C MET A 1 -14.88 -7.22 11.13
N TYR A 2 -14.18 -6.96 10.02
CA TYR A 2 -13.37 -7.97 9.33
C TYR A 2 -12.15 -8.33 10.18
N GLU A 3 -11.90 -9.63 10.41
CA GLU A 3 -10.77 -10.09 11.25
C GLU A 3 -9.41 -9.59 10.71
N ALA A 4 -9.24 -9.57 9.39
CA ALA A 4 -8.03 -9.09 8.73
C ALA A 4 -7.69 -7.62 9.08
N LEU A 5 -8.69 -6.77 9.35
CA LEU A 5 -8.45 -5.37 9.67
C LEU A 5 -7.92 -5.14 11.10
N LYS A 6 -8.06 -6.11 12.01
CA LYS A 6 -7.50 -5.99 13.37
C LYS A 6 -5.98 -5.82 13.36
N ASN A 7 -5.33 -6.32 12.31
CA ASN A 7 -3.88 -6.25 12.11
C ASN A 7 -3.43 -4.98 11.39
N VAL A 8 -4.35 -4.19 10.83
CA VAL A 8 -4.04 -3.07 9.93
C VAL A 8 -4.25 -1.73 10.65
N LYS A 9 -3.26 -0.86 10.57
CA LYS A 9 -3.35 0.54 11.01
C LYS A 9 -3.05 1.47 9.85
N TRP A 10 -3.94 2.41 9.60
CA TRP A 10 -3.68 3.52 8.69
C TRP A 10 -2.93 4.63 9.43
N LEU A 11 -1.82 5.07 8.85
CA LEU A 11 -0.93 6.08 9.41
C LEU A 11 -1.05 7.43 8.70
N GLY A 12 -1.97 7.54 7.74
CA GLY A 12 -2.19 8.71 6.91
C GLY A 12 -1.69 8.51 5.48
N HIS A 13 -2.28 9.25 4.53
CA HIS A 13 -1.94 9.17 3.10
C HIS A 13 -1.99 7.73 2.57
N ALA A 14 -0.90 7.19 2.00
CA ALA A 14 -0.77 5.79 1.59
C ALA A 14 -0.01 4.93 2.61
N SER A 15 0.18 5.41 3.84
CA SER A 15 1.03 4.76 4.83
C SER A 15 0.24 3.79 5.70
N PHE A 16 0.73 2.54 5.79
CA PHE A 16 0.10 1.49 6.58
C PHE A 16 1.12 0.73 7.44
N LYS A 17 0.66 0.29 8.61
CA LYS A 17 1.32 -0.71 9.44
C LYS A 17 0.45 -1.97 9.50
N ILE A 18 1.05 -3.13 9.24
CA ILE A 18 0.43 -4.44 9.43
C ILE A 18 1.20 -5.20 10.50
N GLU A 19 0.52 -5.66 11.54
CA GLU A 19 1.13 -6.36 12.67
C GLU A 19 0.41 -7.69 12.95
N ALA A 20 1.16 -8.79 12.90
CA ALA A 20 0.67 -10.13 13.20
C ALA A 20 1.84 -11.00 13.68
N GLU A 21 1.57 -12.03 14.49
CA GLU A 21 2.58 -13.03 14.89
C GLU A 21 3.87 -12.43 15.50
N GLY A 22 3.76 -11.28 16.18
CA GLY A 22 4.89 -10.56 16.76
C GLY A 22 5.83 -9.89 15.74
N LYS A 23 5.40 -9.77 14.48
CA LYS A 23 6.13 -9.14 13.37
C LYS A 23 5.41 -7.90 12.87
N VAL A 24 6.19 -6.93 12.40
CA VAL A 24 5.68 -5.65 11.92
C VAL A 24 6.14 -5.36 10.50
N ILE A 25 5.18 -5.05 9.62
CA ILE A 25 5.41 -4.55 8.26
C ILE A 25 4.93 -3.10 8.19
N TYR A 26 5.76 -2.21 7.66
CA TYR A 26 5.33 -0.88 7.21
C TYR A 26 5.31 -0.83 5.69
N ILE A 27 4.33 -0.11 5.14
CA ILE A 27 4.20 0.15 3.70
C ILE A 27 4.13 1.66 3.54
N ASP A 28 4.98 2.20 2.66
CA ASP A 28 5.08 3.63 2.33
C ASP A 28 5.06 4.53 3.58
N PRO A 29 6.01 4.36 4.54
CA PRO A 29 6.03 5.17 5.75
C PRO A 29 6.25 6.65 5.44
N PHE A 30 5.32 7.50 5.88
CA PHE A 30 5.38 8.95 5.66
C PHE A 30 4.77 9.73 6.83
N LYS A 31 5.53 10.66 7.41
CA LYS A 31 5.14 11.50 8.57
C LYS A 31 4.76 10.69 9.81
N ILE A 32 5.58 9.70 10.16
CA ILE A 32 5.30 8.78 11.27
C ILE A 32 5.52 9.48 12.62
N LYS A 33 4.47 9.55 13.45
CA LYS A 33 4.52 10.25 14.75
C LYS A 33 5.13 9.43 15.89
N ASN A 34 4.94 8.11 15.88
CA ASN A 34 5.37 7.18 16.94
C ASN A 34 6.01 5.93 16.32
N PRO A 35 7.25 6.02 15.81
CA PRO A 35 7.88 4.92 15.10
C PRO A 35 8.10 3.72 16.04
N THR A 36 7.66 2.54 15.60
CA THR A 36 7.98 1.26 16.26
C THR A 36 8.85 0.41 15.32
N PRO A 37 9.81 -0.37 15.83
CA PRO A 37 10.75 -1.07 14.97
C PRO A 37 10.09 -2.04 13.99
N ALA A 38 10.41 -1.93 12.71
CA ALA A 38 9.86 -2.75 11.64
C ALA A 38 10.68 -4.03 11.41
N ASP A 39 10.02 -5.15 11.13
CA ASP A 39 10.70 -6.36 10.62
C ASP A 39 10.83 -6.29 9.09
N ALA A 40 9.86 -5.69 8.40
CA ALA A 40 9.96 -5.34 6.99
C ALA A 40 9.40 -3.93 6.70
N ILE A 41 9.97 -3.26 5.71
CA ILE A 41 9.49 -1.97 5.19
C ILE A 41 9.38 -2.11 3.67
N LEU A 42 8.19 -1.86 3.13
CA LEU A 42 7.91 -1.90 1.70
C LEU A 42 7.73 -0.49 1.18
N VAL A 43 8.40 -0.15 0.09
CA VAL A 43 8.27 1.14 -0.59
C VAL A 43 7.79 0.88 -2.01
N THR A 44 6.66 1.45 -2.39
CA THR A 44 6.02 1.23 -3.70
C THR A 44 6.77 1.94 -4.82
N HIS A 45 7.29 3.15 -4.56
CA HIS A 45 8.02 3.96 -5.53
C HIS A 45 8.79 5.13 -4.88
N GLU A 46 9.51 5.90 -5.69
CA GLU A 46 10.50 6.90 -5.26
C GLU A 46 9.95 8.29 -4.88
N HIS A 47 8.64 8.51 -4.94
CA HIS A 47 8.08 9.82 -4.61
C HIS A 47 8.14 10.10 -3.10
N PHE A 48 8.30 11.38 -2.74
CA PHE A 48 8.62 11.80 -1.37
C PHE A 48 7.56 11.43 -0.32
N ASP A 49 6.31 11.21 -0.75
CA ASP A 49 5.16 10.85 0.06
C ASP A 49 4.94 9.34 0.21
N HIS A 50 5.80 8.54 -0.45
CA HIS A 50 5.89 7.08 -0.33
C HIS A 50 7.29 6.63 0.12
N LEU A 51 8.30 7.46 -0.12
CA LEU A 51 9.71 7.25 0.23
C LEU A 51 10.18 8.39 1.13
N SER A 52 9.88 8.28 2.43
CA SER A 52 10.49 9.14 3.45
C SER A 52 11.70 8.45 4.04
N GLN A 53 12.90 8.84 3.61
CA GLN A 53 14.16 8.32 4.15
C GLN A 53 14.27 8.47 5.67
N ASN A 54 13.74 9.58 6.21
CA ASN A 54 13.73 9.84 7.65
C ASN A 54 12.84 8.85 8.41
N ASP A 55 11.61 8.61 7.92
CA ASP A 55 10.69 7.66 8.55
C ASP A 55 11.21 6.22 8.43
N ILE A 56 11.76 5.84 7.26
CA ILE A 56 12.40 4.54 7.05
C ILE A 56 13.54 4.31 8.05
N ASN A 57 14.41 5.30 8.23
CA ASN A 57 15.51 5.22 9.19
C ASN A 57 15.03 5.14 10.65
N ALA A 58 13.97 5.87 10.99
CA ALA A 58 13.39 5.83 12.34
C ALA A 58 12.72 4.48 12.67
N LEU A 59 12.22 3.77 11.67
CA LEU A 59 11.57 2.47 11.80
C LEU A 59 12.56 1.29 11.73
N ALA A 60 13.69 1.46 11.04
CA ALA A 60 14.64 0.38 10.81
C ALA A 60 15.39 -0.01 12.10
N LYS A 61 15.50 -1.33 12.32
CA LYS A 61 16.36 -1.97 13.33
C LYS A 61 17.34 -2.92 12.63
N LYS A 62 18.31 -3.44 13.39
CA LYS A 62 19.18 -4.51 12.88
C LYS A 62 18.31 -5.70 12.42
N GLY A 63 18.46 -6.08 11.16
CA GLY A 63 17.71 -7.18 10.55
C GLY A 63 16.40 -6.78 9.87
N THR A 64 16.00 -5.50 9.88
CA THR A 64 14.88 -5.02 9.08
C THR A 64 15.16 -5.27 7.59
N VAL A 65 14.19 -5.84 6.89
CA VAL A 65 14.27 -6.04 5.43
C VAL A 65 13.51 -4.91 4.74
N ILE A 66 14.23 -4.07 4.00
CA ILE A 66 13.62 -3.02 3.17
C ILE A 66 13.47 -3.56 1.75
N VAL A 67 12.29 -3.41 1.14
CA VAL A 67 11.96 -3.95 -0.17
C VAL A 67 11.37 -2.85 -1.04
N CYS A 68 11.89 -2.67 -2.25
CA CYS A 68 11.41 -1.64 -3.17
C CYS A 68 11.80 -1.91 -4.64
N PRO A 69 11.20 -1.21 -5.61
CA PRO A 69 11.69 -1.22 -7.00
C PRO A 69 13.10 -0.63 -7.14
N ALA A 70 13.70 -0.79 -8.32
CA ALA A 70 15.10 -0.43 -8.55
C ALA A 70 15.35 1.08 -8.47
N LYS A 71 14.38 1.92 -8.87
CA LYS A 71 14.44 3.38 -8.84
C LYS A 71 14.40 3.89 -7.40
N ALA A 72 13.45 3.43 -6.59
CA ALA A 72 13.42 3.69 -5.15
C ALA A 72 14.69 3.20 -4.44
N ALA A 73 15.26 2.07 -4.87
CA ALA A 73 16.49 1.54 -4.30
C ALA A 73 17.73 2.42 -4.55
N LYS A 74 17.72 3.27 -5.59
CA LYS A 74 18.80 4.24 -5.83
C LYS A 74 18.77 5.35 -4.78
N GLU A 75 17.58 5.84 -4.44
CA GLU A 75 17.40 6.84 -3.39
C GLU A 75 17.77 6.27 -2.01
N LEU A 76 17.37 5.02 -1.73
CA LEU A 76 17.63 4.33 -0.46
C LEU A 76 18.97 3.56 -0.40
N HIS A 77 19.95 3.91 -1.24
CA HIS A 77 21.18 3.11 -1.41
C HIS A 77 21.92 2.84 -0.09
N GLU A 78 21.90 3.79 0.85
CA GLU A 78 22.51 3.65 2.19
C GLU A 78 21.84 2.55 3.03
N CYS A 79 20.54 2.34 2.84
CA CYS A 79 19.75 1.30 3.53
C CYS A 79 19.92 -0.09 2.91
N ARG A 80 20.57 -0.21 1.76
CA ARG A 80 20.80 -1.46 1.01
C ARG A 80 19.53 -2.31 0.83
N PRO A 81 18.45 -1.74 0.25
CA PRO A 81 17.18 -2.45 0.10
C PRO A 81 17.30 -3.65 -0.84
N ARG A 82 16.43 -4.64 -0.63
CA ARG A 82 16.18 -5.72 -1.58
C ARG A 82 15.33 -5.17 -2.71
N LYS A 83 15.88 -5.23 -3.92
CA LYS A 83 15.15 -4.84 -5.13
C LYS A 83 14.15 -5.93 -5.47
N ILE A 84 12.93 -5.54 -5.83
CA ILE A 84 11.90 -6.45 -6.33
C ILE A 84 11.25 -5.82 -7.57
N LYS A 85 10.99 -6.64 -8.59
CA LYS A 85 10.33 -6.22 -9.83
C LYS A 85 8.91 -6.78 -9.89
N LYS A 86 8.05 -6.12 -10.68
CA LYS A 86 6.71 -6.64 -11.03
C LYS A 86 6.79 -8.12 -11.45
N GLY A 87 5.98 -8.96 -10.80
CA GLY A 87 5.91 -10.41 -11.01
C GLY A 87 6.88 -11.23 -10.15
N GLU A 88 7.81 -10.59 -9.43
CA GLU A 88 8.70 -11.28 -8.50
C GLU A 88 8.08 -11.45 -7.12
N ILE A 89 8.49 -12.53 -6.46
CA ILE A 89 8.06 -12.92 -5.12
C ILE A 89 9.28 -12.95 -4.21
N LEU A 90 9.13 -12.40 -3.02
CA LEU A 90 10.08 -12.48 -1.92
C LEU A 90 9.44 -13.19 -0.73
N GLU A 91 10.07 -14.26 -0.26
CA GLU A 91 9.66 -14.98 0.95
C GLU A 91 10.69 -14.78 2.06
N LEU A 92 10.23 -14.36 3.24
CA LEU A 92 11.06 -14.14 4.43
C LEU A 92 10.81 -15.19 5.53
N GLY A 93 10.09 -16.27 5.20
CA GLY A 93 9.70 -17.36 6.10
C GLY A 93 8.46 -17.09 6.93
N TRP A 94 8.17 -15.83 7.28
CA TRP A 94 6.98 -15.40 8.03
C TRP A 94 6.04 -14.51 7.22
N VAL A 95 6.49 -14.05 6.06
CA VAL A 95 5.69 -13.28 5.09
C VAL A 95 6.12 -13.64 3.68
N LYS A 96 5.15 -13.66 2.76
CA LYS A 96 5.36 -13.68 1.31
C LYS A 96 4.91 -12.35 0.71
N ILE A 97 5.77 -11.73 -0.08
CA ILE A 97 5.56 -10.42 -0.69
C ILE A 97 5.69 -10.60 -2.20
N GLU A 98 4.66 -10.22 -2.94
CA GLU A 98 4.67 -10.23 -4.40
C GLU A 98 4.52 -8.80 -4.91
N ALA A 99 5.43 -8.36 -5.77
CA ALA A 99 5.34 -7.07 -6.43
C ALA A 99 4.42 -7.20 -7.65
N VAL A 100 3.38 -6.36 -7.72
CA VAL A 100 2.39 -6.37 -8.80
C VAL A 100 2.36 -5.03 -9.53
N ALA A 101 1.65 -4.98 -10.66
CA ALA A 101 1.58 -3.79 -11.50
C ALA A 101 1.04 -2.56 -10.75
N ALA A 102 1.68 -1.41 -10.98
CA ALA A 102 1.23 -0.12 -10.48
C ALA A 102 1.53 0.99 -11.50
N TYR A 103 0.50 1.52 -12.13
CA TYR A 103 0.59 2.55 -13.17
C TYR A 103 -0.74 3.28 -13.35
N ASN A 104 -0.71 4.38 -14.10
CA ASN A 104 -1.88 5.14 -14.53
C ASN A 104 -2.21 4.80 -15.99
N ILE A 105 -3.51 4.71 -16.29
CA ILE A 105 -4.03 4.55 -17.68
C ILE A 105 -4.72 5.83 -18.12
N ASN A 106 -5.34 6.55 -17.19
CA ASN A 106 -6.13 7.74 -17.48
C ASN A 106 -5.37 9.03 -17.20
N LYS A 107 -4.09 8.93 -16.78
CA LYS A 107 -3.27 10.06 -16.32
C LYS A 107 -1.82 9.86 -16.74
N ASP A 108 -1.11 10.97 -16.96
CA ASP A 108 0.29 10.97 -17.43
C ASP A 108 1.30 11.17 -16.29
N PHE A 109 1.02 10.60 -15.11
CA PHE A 109 1.95 10.65 -13.98
C PHE A 109 2.82 9.40 -13.97
N HIS A 110 2.21 8.20 -14.02
CA HIS A 110 2.90 6.90 -14.01
C HIS A 110 2.55 6.08 -15.26
N GLY A 111 3.44 6.07 -16.28
CA GLY A 111 3.23 5.23 -17.46
C GLY A 111 3.29 3.71 -17.19
N ILE A 112 2.79 2.88 -18.10
CA ILE A 112 2.72 1.41 -17.93
C ILE A 112 4.06 0.71 -17.68
N ASP A 113 5.16 1.27 -18.20
CA ASP A 113 6.53 0.78 -18.04
C ASP A 113 7.26 1.38 -16.84
N THR A 114 6.52 1.98 -15.90
CA THR A 114 7.11 2.61 -14.71
C THR A 114 7.75 1.58 -13.77
N ASP A 115 8.84 1.98 -13.09
CA ASP A 115 9.51 1.15 -12.08
C ASP A 115 8.87 1.37 -10.70
N LYS A 116 7.55 1.15 -10.65
CA LYS A 116 6.70 1.27 -9.46
C LYS A 116 5.95 -0.04 -9.25
N ALA A 117 5.60 -0.33 -8.01
CA ALA A 117 4.96 -1.59 -7.66
C ALA A 117 3.81 -1.38 -6.68
N GLY A 118 2.73 -2.13 -6.90
CA GLY A 118 1.82 -2.51 -5.82
C GLY A 118 2.36 -3.75 -5.12
N TYR A 119 1.78 -4.12 -3.98
CA TYR A 119 2.19 -5.31 -3.24
C TYR A 119 1.00 -6.20 -2.86
N LEU A 120 1.11 -7.49 -3.14
CA LEU A 120 0.36 -8.51 -2.40
C LEU A 120 1.21 -9.02 -1.25
N ILE A 121 0.63 -9.11 -0.07
CA ILE A 121 1.32 -9.47 1.17
C ILE A 121 0.53 -10.58 1.84
N ASP A 122 1.08 -11.78 1.87
CA ASP A 122 0.51 -12.91 2.61
C ASP A 122 1.17 -12.95 4.00
N PHE A 123 0.43 -12.54 5.03
CA PHE A 123 0.93 -12.35 6.38
C PHE A 123 -0.16 -12.56 7.45
N GLY A 124 0.14 -13.31 8.51
CA GLY A 124 -0.79 -13.51 9.63
C GLY A 124 -2.09 -14.22 9.21
N GLY A 125 -2.03 -15.09 8.21
CA GLY A 125 -3.19 -15.82 7.66
C GLY A 125 -4.09 -15.02 6.71
N PHE A 126 -3.71 -13.79 6.37
CA PHE A 126 -4.47 -12.93 5.45
C PHE A 126 -3.61 -12.44 4.28
N ARG A 127 -4.27 -12.09 3.19
CA ARG A 127 -3.68 -11.48 1.99
C ARG A 127 -4.12 -10.03 1.88
N TYR A 128 -3.15 -9.12 1.89
CA TYR A 128 -3.37 -7.68 1.74
C TYR A 128 -2.89 -7.24 0.36
N TYR A 129 -3.64 -6.37 -0.30
CA TYR A 129 -3.23 -5.69 -1.53
C TYR A 129 -3.02 -4.21 -1.24
N HIS A 130 -1.82 -3.70 -1.51
CA HIS A 130 -1.53 -2.27 -1.50
C HIS A 130 -1.31 -1.80 -2.94
N ALA A 131 -2.20 -0.94 -3.45
CA ALA A 131 -2.16 -0.54 -4.84
C ALA A 131 -1.01 0.44 -5.17
N GLY A 132 -0.43 1.12 -4.17
CA GLY A 132 0.39 2.30 -4.43
C GLY A 132 -0.41 3.36 -5.20
N ASP A 133 0.25 4.10 -6.08
CA ASP A 133 -0.36 5.13 -6.90
C ASP A 133 -0.80 4.61 -8.27
N THR A 134 -1.86 3.82 -8.25
CA THR A 134 -2.36 3.05 -9.40
C THR A 134 -3.76 3.49 -9.79
N ASP A 135 -4.04 3.55 -11.08
CA ASP A 135 -5.40 3.69 -11.62
C ASP A 135 -6.14 2.34 -11.59
N PHE A 136 -7.38 2.30 -12.07
CA PHE A 136 -8.05 1.02 -12.30
C PHE A 136 -7.45 0.32 -13.53
N ILE A 137 -6.68 -0.75 -13.30
CA ILE A 137 -5.92 -1.48 -14.33
C ILE A 137 -6.43 -2.92 -14.54
N PRO A 138 -6.28 -3.52 -15.74
CA PRO A 138 -6.76 -4.87 -16.04
C PRO A 138 -6.19 -5.97 -15.12
N GLU A 139 -4.95 -5.81 -14.65
CA GLU A 139 -4.28 -6.77 -13.77
C GLU A 139 -5.00 -6.97 -12.44
N MET A 140 -5.81 -5.99 -12.00
CA MET A 140 -6.61 -6.15 -10.78
C MET A 140 -7.62 -7.31 -10.86
N ASN A 141 -8.05 -7.72 -12.06
CA ASN A 141 -8.95 -8.85 -12.27
C ASN A 141 -8.28 -10.23 -12.07
N THR A 142 -6.95 -10.26 -12.10
CA THR A 142 -6.19 -11.50 -11.91
C THR A 142 -5.87 -11.76 -10.44
N LEU A 143 -6.02 -10.76 -9.57
CA LEU A 143 -5.83 -10.91 -8.14
C LEU A 143 -6.85 -11.91 -7.58
N LYS A 144 -6.39 -12.77 -6.66
CA LYS A 144 -7.21 -13.82 -6.02
C LYS A 144 -7.02 -13.81 -4.52
N ASN A 145 -8.12 -14.11 -3.82
CA ASN A 145 -8.18 -14.32 -2.37
C ASN A 145 -7.65 -13.12 -1.57
N VAL A 146 -7.92 -11.89 -2.03
CA VAL A 146 -7.52 -10.67 -1.31
C VAL A 146 -8.48 -10.46 -0.15
N ASN A 147 -7.99 -10.42 1.09
CA ASN A 147 -8.82 -10.11 2.24
C ASN A 147 -9.01 -8.60 2.39
N VAL A 148 -7.94 -7.82 2.21
CA VAL A 148 -7.97 -6.35 2.35
C VAL A 148 -7.33 -5.70 1.14
N ALA A 149 -8.07 -4.82 0.46
CA ALA A 149 -7.54 -3.98 -0.62
C ALA A 149 -7.39 -2.53 -0.16
N LEU A 150 -6.17 -2.00 -0.18
CA LEU A 150 -5.83 -0.62 0.16
C LEU A 150 -5.72 0.17 -1.15
N LEU A 151 -6.70 1.04 -1.42
CA LEU A 151 -6.90 1.66 -2.74
C LEU A 151 -6.87 3.19 -2.65
N PRO A 152 -6.08 3.89 -3.48
CA PRO A 152 -6.04 5.33 -3.47
C PRO A 152 -7.37 5.91 -4.00
N VAL A 153 -7.84 7.01 -3.40
CA VAL A 153 -9.11 7.67 -3.80
C VAL A 153 -8.95 9.17 -4.09
N GLY A 154 -7.71 9.65 -4.14
CA GLY A 154 -7.39 11.09 -4.21
C GLY A 154 -7.72 11.78 -5.54
N GLY A 155 -7.98 11.03 -6.62
CA GLY A 155 -8.52 11.50 -7.90
C GLY A 155 -7.59 12.31 -8.81
N THR A 156 -6.61 13.04 -8.27
CA THR A 156 -5.69 13.86 -9.07
C THR A 156 -4.57 13.03 -9.70
N TYR A 157 -3.82 12.28 -8.88
CA TYR A 157 -2.67 11.46 -9.32
C TYR A 157 -3.00 9.97 -9.43
N THR A 158 -4.13 9.59 -8.86
CA THR A 158 -4.59 8.21 -8.67
C THR A 158 -6.08 8.11 -8.95
N MET A 159 -6.69 6.95 -8.75
CA MET A 159 -8.15 6.78 -8.87
C MET A 159 -8.92 7.83 -8.05
N ASN A 160 -10.03 8.30 -8.59
CA ASN A 160 -11.07 8.93 -7.76
C ASN A 160 -11.91 7.85 -7.05
N ALA A 161 -12.82 8.26 -6.15
CA ALA A 161 -13.66 7.33 -5.39
C ALA A 161 -14.46 6.33 -6.25
N ALA A 162 -15.00 6.78 -7.41
CA ALA A 162 -15.78 5.91 -8.30
C ALA A 162 -14.90 4.90 -9.05
N GLU A 163 -13.75 5.34 -9.56
CA GLU A 163 -12.75 4.46 -10.19
C GLU A 163 -12.22 3.42 -9.19
N ALA A 164 -11.92 3.84 -7.96
CA ALA A 164 -11.49 2.94 -6.90
C ALA A 164 -12.57 1.92 -6.53
N ALA A 165 -13.85 2.31 -6.54
CA ALA A 165 -14.94 1.39 -6.29
C ALA A 165 -15.09 0.34 -7.41
N GLN A 166 -14.85 0.72 -8.67
CA GLN A 166 -14.78 -0.23 -9.79
C GLN A 166 -13.62 -1.21 -9.62
N ALA A 167 -12.43 -0.71 -9.25
CA ALA A 167 -11.28 -1.55 -8.93
C ALA A 167 -11.61 -2.54 -7.79
N ALA A 168 -12.20 -2.06 -6.69
CA ALA A 168 -12.60 -2.91 -5.57
C ALA A 168 -13.56 -4.04 -5.99
N ALA A 169 -14.55 -3.73 -6.84
CA ALA A 169 -15.50 -4.71 -7.34
C ALA A 169 -14.83 -5.82 -8.18
N VAL A 170 -13.83 -5.46 -8.99
CA VAL A 170 -13.07 -6.40 -9.83
C VAL A 170 -12.08 -7.24 -9.01
N ILE A 171 -11.44 -6.63 -8.01
CA ILE A 171 -10.53 -7.35 -7.10
C ILE A 171 -11.31 -8.36 -6.25
N GLY A 172 -12.55 -8.03 -5.87
CA GLY A 172 -13.41 -8.91 -5.08
C GLY A 172 -12.87 -9.16 -3.68
N ALA A 173 -12.24 -8.16 -3.06
CA ALA A 173 -11.70 -8.30 -1.70
C ALA A 173 -12.81 -8.47 -0.65
N ASP A 174 -12.49 -9.06 0.51
CA ASP A 174 -13.46 -9.14 1.62
C ASP A 174 -13.87 -7.73 2.07
N VAL A 175 -12.89 -6.83 2.19
CA VAL A 175 -13.06 -5.41 2.48
C VAL A 175 -12.02 -4.55 1.76
N SER A 176 -12.42 -3.33 1.38
CA SER A 176 -11.52 -2.32 0.82
C SER A 176 -11.39 -1.10 1.72
N VAL A 177 -10.19 -0.52 1.80
CA VAL A 177 -9.87 0.65 2.62
C VAL A 177 -9.39 1.77 1.70
N PRO A 178 -10.02 2.95 1.72
CA PRO A 178 -9.57 4.09 0.93
C PRO A 178 -8.30 4.70 1.55
N MET A 179 -7.34 5.04 0.70
CA MET A 179 -6.08 5.69 1.07
C MET A 179 -5.76 6.88 0.15
N HIS A 180 -4.59 7.50 0.33
CA HIS A 180 -4.12 8.63 -0.48
C HIS A 180 -5.07 9.86 -0.43
N TRP A 181 -5.58 10.15 0.78
CA TRP A 181 -6.41 11.32 1.08
C TRP A 181 -5.97 11.97 2.41
N GLY A 182 -6.34 13.25 2.62
CA GLY A 182 -6.24 13.92 3.93
C GLY A 182 -4.88 14.53 4.29
N THR A 183 -3.85 14.34 3.47
CA THR A 183 -2.50 14.90 3.74
C THR A 183 -2.01 15.85 2.65
N ILE A 184 -1.93 15.39 1.40
CA ILE A 184 -1.37 16.17 0.26
C ILE A 184 -2.49 16.56 -0.70
N ILE A 185 -3.22 15.54 -1.15
CA ILE A 185 -4.36 15.65 -2.05
C ILE A 185 -5.47 14.73 -1.54
N GLY A 186 -6.66 14.89 -2.10
CA GLY A 186 -7.85 14.20 -1.63
C GLY A 186 -8.29 14.69 -0.25
N ALA A 187 -9.53 14.41 0.09
CA ALA A 187 -10.14 14.79 1.35
C ALA A 187 -10.98 13.65 1.90
N ARG A 188 -11.38 13.79 3.17
CA ARG A 188 -12.26 12.81 3.84
C ARG A 188 -13.51 12.47 3.01
N LYS A 189 -14.07 13.46 2.32
CA LYS A 189 -15.24 13.27 1.43
C LYS A 189 -15.02 12.23 0.33
N ASP A 190 -13.78 12.06 -0.16
CA ASP A 190 -13.47 11.10 -1.22
C ASP A 190 -13.47 9.67 -0.66
N ALA A 191 -12.96 9.50 0.57
CA ALA A 191 -13.07 8.25 1.31
C ALA A 191 -14.52 7.91 1.70
N GLU A 192 -15.30 8.91 2.11
CA GLU A 192 -16.72 8.79 2.41
C GLU A 192 -17.55 8.42 1.18
N GLU A 193 -17.26 9.03 0.03
CA GLU A 193 -17.90 8.68 -1.24
C GLU A 193 -17.56 7.25 -1.67
N PHE A 194 -16.29 6.84 -1.55
CA PHE A 194 -15.87 5.47 -1.80
C PHE A 194 -16.63 4.47 -0.91
N LYS A 195 -16.74 4.77 0.40
CA LYS A 195 -17.52 3.94 1.33
C LYS A 195 -19.01 3.95 1.00
N ARG A 196 -19.57 5.09 0.58
CA ARG A 196 -20.98 5.18 0.17
C ARG A 196 -21.27 4.28 -1.04
N ILE A 197 -20.35 4.19 -1.99
CA ILE A 197 -20.51 3.35 -3.20
C ILE A 197 -20.43 1.86 -2.86
N LEU A 198 -19.48 1.45 -2.02
CA LEU A 198 -19.24 0.04 -1.68
C LEU A 198 -20.07 -0.50 -0.51
N GLY A 199 -20.67 0.38 0.29
CA GLY A 199 -21.40 0.00 1.50
C GLY A 199 -20.51 -0.76 2.48
N ASP A 200 -21.01 -1.91 2.98
CA ASP A 200 -20.32 -2.73 3.98
C ASP A 200 -19.01 -3.38 3.48
N LYS A 201 -18.74 -3.31 2.17
CA LYS A 201 -17.49 -3.76 1.56
C LYS A 201 -16.36 -2.73 1.65
N ALA A 202 -16.60 -1.58 2.26
CA ALA A 202 -15.58 -0.58 2.50
C ALA A 202 -15.50 -0.16 3.97
N GLU A 203 -14.28 0.06 4.45
CA GLU A 203 -14.03 0.60 5.78
C GLU A 203 -13.05 1.76 5.73
N ILE A 204 -13.43 2.88 6.32
CA ILE A 204 -12.55 4.04 6.51
C ILE A 204 -11.84 3.84 7.84
N LEU A 205 -10.52 3.65 7.80
CA LEU A 205 -9.71 3.62 9.00
C LEU A 205 -9.41 5.05 9.45
N GLU A 206 -9.46 5.29 10.76
CA GLU A 206 -9.02 6.54 11.35
C GLU A 206 -7.51 6.48 11.64
N ILE A 207 -6.85 7.65 11.63
CA ILE A 207 -5.42 7.72 11.98
C ILE A 207 -5.23 7.13 13.38
N SER A 208 -4.42 6.08 13.45
CA SER A 208 -4.01 5.50 14.73
C SER A 208 -3.02 6.45 15.39
N ALA A 209 -3.38 6.95 16.57
CA ALA A 209 -2.50 7.75 17.44
C ALA A 209 -1.26 6.97 17.87
#